data_AF-A0A135VTP4-F1
#
_entry.id   AF-A0A135VTP4-F1
#
_cell.length_a   1.000
_cell.length_b   1.000
_cell.length_c   1.000
_cell.angle_alpha   90.00
_cell.angle_beta   90.00
_cell.angle_gamma   90.00
#
_symmetry.space_group_name_H-M   'P 1'
#
loop_
_entity.id
_entity.type
_entity.pdbx_description
1 polymer ?
#
loop_
_entity_poly.entity_id
_entity_poly.type
_entity_poly.pdbx_seq_one_letter_code
_entity_poly.pdbx_strand_id
1 'polypeptide(L)'
;MVNMTAPREDYINLGSLFRSSATITFVIQIVAVIMMIGSLSAYAVGDLFFAMNNELKILVLLLTSIVALLVFLAAMSVFIRFSRRIGDAVVGPGIEEVKMNTPRVKTVVVAFGLLVALMGITGVYAWYLIDLYFLTPWAVTLDSISIRIFGIALGAFFIALLIQIIVAGVGRTATRLIIEVLDADDSEFLE
;
A
#
# COMPACT_ATOMS: atom_id res chain seq x y z
N MET A 1 -30.90 -41.91 -2.95
CA MET A 1 -30.40 -40.79 -2.12
C MET A 1 -29.53 -39.92 -3.02
N VAL A 2 -30.10 -38.84 -3.56
CA VAL A 2 -29.38 -37.89 -4.40
C VAL A 2 -28.64 -36.95 -3.47
N ASN A 3 -27.31 -37.00 -3.51
CA ASN A 3 -26.46 -36.07 -2.78
C ASN A 3 -26.57 -34.70 -3.47
N MET A 4 -27.53 -33.89 -3.03
CA MET A 4 -27.64 -32.47 -3.41
C MET A 4 -26.49 -31.72 -2.74
N THR A 5 -25.34 -31.68 -3.39
CA THR A 5 -24.35 -30.64 -3.10
C THR A 5 -24.99 -29.31 -3.50
N ALA A 6 -25.39 -28.51 -2.50
CA ALA A 6 -25.81 -27.13 -2.72
C ALA A 6 -24.78 -26.43 -3.64
N PRO A 7 -25.21 -25.60 -4.60
CA PRO A 7 -24.27 -24.81 -5.38
C PRO A 7 -23.44 -24.00 -4.36
N ARG A 8 -22.10 -24.04 -4.48
CA ARG A 8 -21.23 -23.14 -3.72
C ARG A 8 -21.71 -21.73 -4.03
N GLU A 9 -22.46 -21.14 -3.11
CA GLU A 9 -22.90 -19.76 -3.21
C GLU A 9 -21.64 -18.91 -3.38
N ASP A 10 -21.62 -18.12 -4.45
CA ASP A 10 -20.47 -17.35 -4.95
C ASP A 10 -20.18 -16.17 -4.00
N TYR A 11 -19.70 -16.48 -2.80
CA TYR A 11 -19.28 -15.51 -1.80
C TYR A 11 -17.81 -15.18 -1.98
N ILE A 12 -17.52 -13.92 -2.28
CA ILE A 12 -16.15 -13.40 -2.25
C ILE A 12 -15.89 -12.80 -0.88
N ASN A 13 -14.94 -13.37 -0.14
CA ASN A 13 -14.48 -12.81 1.13
C ASN A 13 -13.58 -11.59 0.89
N LEU A 14 -14.21 -10.47 0.57
CA LEU A 14 -13.55 -9.19 0.29
C LEU A 14 -12.73 -8.68 1.49
N GLY A 15 -13.21 -8.92 2.71
CA GLY A 15 -12.54 -8.49 3.95
C GLY A 15 -11.13 -9.08 4.12
N SER A 16 -10.98 -10.38 3.85
CA SER A 16 -9.67 -11.05 3.93
C SER A 16 -8.68 -10.52 2.87
N LEU A 17 -9.15 -10.25 1.65
CA LEU A 17 -8.35 -9.70 0.55
C LEU A 17 -7.86 -8.29 0.86
N PHE A 18 -8.74 -7.42 1.36
CA PHE A 18 -8.36 -6.06 1.74
C PHE A 18 -7.37 -6.03 2.91
N ARG A 19 -7.55 -6.90 3.92
CA ARG A 19 -6.63 -7.03 5.05
C ARG A 19 -5.23 -7.50 4.61
N SER A 20 -5.18 -8.49 3.71
CA SER A 20 -3.91 -8.98 3.14
C SER A 20 -3.21 -7.88 2.34
N SER A 21 -3.94 -7.20 1.44
CA SER A 21 -3.40 -6.12 0.62
C SER A 21 -2.85 -4.94 1.45
N ALA A 22 -3.60 -4.50 2.47
CA ALA A 22 -3.16 -3.44 3.37
C ALA A 22 -1.90 -3.83 4.18
N THR A 23 -1.79 -5.10 4.58
CA THR A 23 -0.60 -5.60 5.30
C THR A 23 0.64 -5.61 4.39
N ILE A 24 0.50 -6.11 3.15
CA ILE A 24 1.61 -6.19 2.19
C ILE A 24 2.12 -4.78 1.84
N THR A 25 1.22 -3.86 1.51
CA THR A 25 1.59 -2.48 1.19
C THR A 25 2.26 -1.77 2.36
N PHE A 26 1.83 -2.05 3.58
CA PHE A 26 2.49 -1.48 4.76
C PHE A 26 3.92 -2.03 4.94
N VAL A 27 4.14 -3.33 4.75
CA VAL A 27 5.48 -3.93 4.79
C VAL A 27 6.39 -3.28 3.73
N ILE A 28 5.88 -3.07 2.51
CA ILE A 28 6.62 -2.39 1.43
C ILE A 28 7.04 -0.97 1.86
N GLN A 29 6.16 -0.21 2.53
CA GLN A 29 6.50 1.13 3.04
C GLN A 29 7.63 1.09 4.07
N ILE A 30 7.60 0.14 5.02
CA ILE A 30 8.65 0.01 6.02
C ILE A 30 9.99 -0.25 5.32
N VAL A 31 10.03 -1.25 4.43
CA VAL A 31 11.23 -1.62 3.67
C VAL A 31 11.76 -0.43 2.86
N ALA A 32 10.87 0.30 2.20
CA ALA A 32 11.22 1.49 1.45
C ALA A 32 11.85 2.57 2.33
N VAL A 33 11.31 2.84 3.53
CA VAL A 33 11.89 3.83 4.47
C VAL A 33 13.29 3.44 4.91
N ILE A 34 13.51 2.16 5.22
CA ILE A 34 14.84 1.65 5.61
C ILE A 34 15.83 1.82 4.45
N MET A 35 15.41 1.46 3.23
CA MET A 35 16.23 1.65 2.04
C MET A 35 16.57 3.12 1.80
N MET A 36 15.61 4.04 1.99
CA MET A 36 15.84 5.47 1.88
C MET A 36 16.89 5.96 2.89
N ILE A 37 16.79 5.56 4.16
CA ILE A 37 17.76 5.93 5.19
C ILE A 37 19.14 5.36 4.90
N GLY A 38 19.22 4.07 4.54
CA GLY A 38 20.47 3.40 4.23
C GLY A 38 21.16 4.03 3.01
N SER A 39 20.39 4.34 1.97
CA SER A 39 20.88 5.03 0.78
C SER A 39 21.40 6.44 1.09
N LEU A 40 20.65 7.26 1.82
CA LEU A 40 21.10 8.61 2.20
C LEU A 40 22.38 8.56 3.05
N SER A 41 22.47 7.57 3.93
CA SER A 41 23.66 7.35 4.76
C SER A 41 24.88 6.97 3.91
N ALA A 42 24.69 6.08 2.93
CA ALA A 42 25.73 5.70 1.98
C ALA A 42 26.18 6.88 1.10
N TYR A 43 25.24 7.71 0.64
CA TYR A 43 25.55 8.95 -0.08
C TYR A 43 26.35 9.93 0.78
N ALA A 44 25.96 10.13 2.03
CA ALA A 44 26.65 11.04 2.94
C ALA A 44 28.09 10.60 3.19
N VAL A 45 28.32 9.31 3.46
CA VAL A 45 29.66 8.75 3.70
C VAL A 45 30.51 8.73 2.43
N GLY A 46 29.89 8.41 1.29
CA GLY A 46 30.53 8.29 -0.02
C GLY A 46 30.97 9.62 -0.58
N ASP A 47 30.06 10.58 -0.76
CA ASP A 47 30.35 11.83 -1.47
C ASP A 47 30.50 13.02 -0.52
N LEU A 48 29.56 13.19 0.42
CA LEU A 48 29.45 14.41 1.21
C LEU A 48 30.62 14.60 2.20
N PHE A 49 31.16 13.48 2.68
CA PHE A 49 32.26 13.45 3.65
C PHE A 49 33.57 12.89 3.07
N PHE A 50 33.75 12.94 1.75
CA PHE A 50 34.93 12.34 1.09
C PHE A 50 36.27 12.83 1.68
N ALA A 51 36.35 14.10 2.08
CA ALA A 51 37.53 14.73 2.69
C ALA A 51 37.71 14.46 4.20
N MET A 52 36.78 13.76 4.86
CA MET A 52 36.94 13.38 6.26
C MET A 52 37.91 12.20 6.44
N ASN A 53 38.53 12.16 7.61
CA ASN A 53 39.39 11.04 8.00
C ASN A 53 38.61 9.72 8.05
N ASN A 54 39.26 8.60 7.75
CA ASN A 54 38.60 7.30 7.59
C ASN A 54 37.91 6.84 8.89
N GLU A 55 38.45 7.16 10.07
CA GLU A 55 37.82 6.80 11.34
C GLU A 55 36.48 7.54 11.53
N LEU A 56 36.36 8.79 11.07
CA LEU A 56 35.12 9.56 11.13
C LEU A 56 34.07 9.01 10.16
N LYS A 57 34.48 8.52 8.98
CA LYS A 57 33.56 7.83 8.05
C LYS A 57 32.97 6.57 8.67
N ILE A 58 33.79 5.76 9.33
CA ILE A 58 33.34 4.57 10.07
C ILE A 58 32.38 4.97 11.19
N LEU A 59 32.69 6.02 11.95
CA LEU A 59 31.81 6.52 13.01
C LEU A 59 30.44 6.95 12.46
N VAL A 60 30.40 7.72 11.36
CA VAL A 60 29.14 8.14 10.71
C VAL A 60 28.35 6.93 10.21
N LEU A 61 29.00 5.94 9.63
CA LEU A 61 28.36 4.70 9.17
C LEU A 61 27.77 3.89 10.33
N LEU A 62 28.49 3.78 11.45
CA LEU A 62 28.00 3.14 12.67
C LEU A 62 26.79 3.90 13.24
N LEU A 63 26.87 5.23 13.36
CA LEU A 63 25.81 6.06 13.90
C LEU A 63 24.54 6.00 13.04
N THR A 64 24.68 6.06 11.72
CA THR A 64 23.55 5.92 10.78
C THR A 64 22.95 4.52 10.77
N SER A 65 23.75 3.46 10.92
CA SER A 65 23.22 2.09 11.07
C SER A 65 22.40 1.92 12.36
N ILE A 66 22.81 2.54 13.46
CA ILE A 66 22.03 2.58 14.70
C ILE A 66 20.71 3.31 14.46
N VAL A 67 20.74 4.47 13.79
CA VAL A 67 19.52 5.23 13.46
C VAL A 67 18.60 4.41 12.56
N ALA A 68 19.13 3.74 11.54
CA ALA A 68 18.35 2.85 10.67
C ALA A 68 17.68 1.72 11.47
N LEU A 69 18.39 1.14 12.42
CA LEU A 69 17.87 0.07 13.30
C LEU A 69 16.80 0.60 14.26
N LEU A 70 16.97 1.80 14.82
CA LEU A 70 15.95 2.45 15.65
C LEU A 70 14.69 2.76 14.83
N VAL A 71 14.83 3.25 13.60
CA VAL A 71 13.69 3.49 12.70
C VAL A 71 13.01 2.18 12.33
N PHE A 72 13.77 1.11 12.08
CA PHE A 72 13.22 -0.24 11.85
C PHE A 72 12.35 -0.69 13.03
N LEU A 73 12.86 -0.61 14.25
CA LEU A 73 12.14 -1.00 15.46
C LEU A 73 10.92 -0.12 15.72
N ALA A 74 11.03 1.19 15.49
CA ALA A 74 9.91 2.12 15.59
C ALA A 74 8.82 1.78 14.55
N ALA A 75 9.20 1.54 13.29
CA ALA A 75 8.30 1.16 12.22
C ALA A 75 7.59 -0.18 12.51
N MET A 76 8.30 -1.17 13.06
CA MET A 76 7.71 -2.43 13.54
C MET A 76 6.73 -2.23 14.69
N SER A 77 7.04 -1.32 15.62
CA SER A 77 6.14 -0.99 16.73
C SER A 77 4.85 -0.32 16.23
N VAL A 78 4.98 0.59 15.25
CA VAL A 78 3.84 1.21 14.56
C VAL A 78 3.06 0.15 13.77
N PHE A 79 3.75 -0.77 13.08
CA PHE A 79 3.13 -1.87 12.33
C PHE A 79 2.24 -2.74 13.23
N ILE A 80 2.74 -3.19 14.37
CA ILE A 80 1.98 -4.04 15.29
C ILE A 80 0.74 -3.30 15.80
N ARG A 81 0.86 -1.99 16.07
CA ARG A 81 -0.26 -1.15 16.52
C ARG A 81 -1.28 -0.90 15.40
N PHE A 82 -0.83 -0.68 14.17
CA PHE A 82 -1.70 -0.43 13.02
C PHE A 82 -2.31 -1.70 12.45
N SER A 83 -1.60 -2.81 12.42
CA SER A 83 -2.08 -4.12 11.96
C SER A 83 -3.36 -4.54 12.71
N ARG A 84 -3.41 -4.28 14.03
CA ARG A 84 -4.62 -4.51 14.84
C ARG A 84 -5.78 -3.57 14.48
N ARG A 85 -5.52 -2.35 14.01
CA ARG A 85 -6.55 -1.35 13.64
C ARG A 85 -7.02 -1.44 12.19
N ILE A 86 -6.18 -1.94 11.28
CA ILE A 86 -6.51 -2.07 9.84
C ILE A 86 -7.66 -3.05 9.63
N GLY A 87 -7.76 -4.10 10.46
CA GLY A 87 -8.89 -5.03 10.45
C GLY A 87 -10.26 -4.33 10.60
N ASP A 88 -10.36 -3.37 11.52
CA ASP A 88 -11.62 -2.67 11.85
C ASP A 88 -11.82 -1.39 11.02
N ALA A 89 -10.74 -0.78 10.53
CA ALA A 89 -10.80 0.48 9.80
C ALA A 89 -11.06 0.33 8.29
N VAL A 90 -10.71 -0.84 7.72
CA VAL A 90 -10.84 -1.13 6.28
C VAL A 90 -12.08 -1.94 5.96
N VAL A 91 -12.59 -2.73 6.91
CA VAL A 91 -13.85 -3.47 6.78
C VAL A 91 -14.93 -2.73 7.58
N GLY A 92 -15.82 -1.99 6.89
CA GLY A 92 -17.01 -1.46 7.55
C GLY A 92 -17.90 -2.62 8.06
N PRO A 93 -18.66 -2.44 9.15
CA PRO A 93 -19.53 -3.49 9.67
C PRO A 93 -20.49 -3.99 8.59
N GLY A 94 -20.43 -5.29 8.25
CA GLY A 94 -21.37 -5.95 7.33
C GLY A 94 -20.83 -6.53 6.00
N ILE A 95 -19.52 -6.53 5.73
CA ILE A 95 -18.94 -6.95 4.42
C ILE A 95 -18.26 -8.33 4.45
N GLU A 96 -18.47 -9.14 5.49
CA GLU A 96 -17.76 -10.44 5.58
C GLU A 96 -18.13 -11.40 4.44
N GLU A 97 -19.36 -11.31 3.90
CA GLU A 97 -19.83 -12.12 2.78
C GLU A 97 -20.82 -11.33 1.90
N VAL A 98 -20.40 -10.87 0.71
CA VAL A 98 -21.30 -10.20 -0.25
C VAL A 98 -21.86 -11.24 -1.23
N LYS A 99 -23.18 -11.39 -1.27
CA LYS A 99 -23.89 -12.22 -2.27
C LYS A 99 -23.73 -11.57 -3.65
N MET A 100 -22.97 -12.19 -4.56
CA MET A 100 -22.82 -11.72 -5.94
C MET A 100 -24.03 -11.99 -6.85
N ASN A 101 -25.11 -12.55 -6.31
CA ASN A 101 -26.24 -13.01 -7.11
C ASN A 101 -27.14 -11.87 -7.64
N THR A 102 -27.06 -10.67 -7.05
CA THR A 102 -27.85 -9.51 -7.48
C THR A 102 -27.13 -8.75 -8.61
N PRO A 103 -27.75 -8.56 -9.80
CA PRO A 103 -27.11 -7.91 -10.95
C PRO A 103 -26.73 -6.44 -10.70
N ARG A 104 -27.47 -5.73 -9.84
CA ARG A 104 -27.15 -4.37 -9.38
C ARG A 104 -25.82 -4.35 -8.59
N VAL A 105 -25.64 -5.26 -7.63
CA VAL A 105 -24.41 -5.39 -6.81
C VAL A 105 -23.20 -5.73 -7.68
N LYS A 106 -23.36 -6.64 -8.65
CA LYS A 106 -22.29 -7.01 -9.58
C LYS A 106 -21.79 -5.81 -10.40
N THR A 107 -22.71 -4.97 -10.87
CA THR A 107 -22.36 -3.76 -11.64
C THR A 107 -21.57 -2.76 -10.79
N VAL A 108 -22.00 -2.54 -9.54
CA VAL A 108 -21.31 -1.66 -8.59
C VAL A 108 -19.89 -2.17 -8.29
N VAL A 109 -19.73 -3.46 -8.01
CA VAL A 109 -18.42 -4.07 -7.72
C VAL A 109 -17.48 -3.96 -8.92
N VAL A 110 -17.95 -4.22 -10.14
CA VAL A 110 -17.15 -4.08 -11.36
C VAL A 110 -16.73 -2.63 -11.60
N ALA A 111 -17.65 -1.68 -11.42
CA ALA A 111 -17.36 -0.25 -11.59
C ALA A 111 -16.29 0.23 -10.59
N PHE A 112 -16.41 -0.16 -9.32
CA PHE A 112 -15.39 0.17 -8.31
C PHE A 112 -14.06 -0.52 -8.56
N GLY A 113 -14.07 -1.79 -8.97
CA GLY A 113 -12.84 -2.51 -9.35
C GLY A 113 -12.12 -1.83 -10.51
N LEU A 114 -12.86 -1.38 -11.53
CA LEU A 114 -12.32 -0.65 -12.67
C LEU A 114 -11.76 0.72 -12.26
N LEU A 115 -12.46 1.44 -11.38
CA LEU A 115 -11.97 2.71 -10.83
C LEU A 115 -10.66 2.52 -10.06
N VAL A 116 -10.59 1.51 -9.19
CA VAL A 116 -9.36 1.16 -8.44
C VAL A 116 -8.22 0.83 -9.40
N ALA A 117 -8.48 0.04 -10.44
CA ALA A 117 -7.48 -0.33 -11.43
C ALA A 117 -6.95 0.91 -12.19
N LEU A 118 -7.84 1.78 -12.65
CA LEU A 118 -7.46 3.02 -13.34
C LEU A 118 -6.64 3.94 -12.43
N MET A 119 -7.07 4.15 -11.18
CA MET A 119 -6.32 4.96 -10.21
C MET A 119 -4.92 4.38 -9.95
N GLY A 120 -4.81 3.05 -9.82
CA GLY A 120 -3.54 2.36 -9.65
C GLY A 120 -2.61 2.55 -10.85
N ILE A 121 -3.12 2.33 -12.06
CA ILE A 121 -2.36 2.50 -13.32
C ILE A 121 -1.90 3.96 -13.47
N THR A 122 -2.80 4.92 -13.29
CA THR A 122 -2.46 6.35 -13.38
C THR A 122 -1.41 6.73 -12.32
N GLY A 123 -1.53 6.21 -11.10
CA GLY A 123 -0.55 6.44 -10.04
C GLY A 123 0.84 5.90 -10.36
N VAL A 124 0.92 4.66 -10.85
CA VAL A 124 2.19 4.05 -11.28
C VAL A 124 2.80 4.83 -12.46
N TYR A 125 1.98 5.23 -13.43
CA TYR A 125 2.45 6.02 -14.57
C TYR A 125 2.92 7.41 -14.16
N ALA A 126 2.20 8.09 -13.26
CA ALA A 126 2.62 9.37 -12.70
C ALA A 126 3.97 9.23 -11.97
N TRP A 127 4.15 8.15 -11.18
CA TRP A 127 5.43 7.87 -10.55
C TRP A 127 6.55 7.63 -11.56
N TYR A 128 6.29 6.85 -12.62
CA TYR A 128 7.23 6.62 -13.70
C TYR A 128 7.70 7.94 -14.34
N LEU A 129 6.79 8.88 -14.60
CA LEU A 129 7.15 10.20 -15.13
C LEU A 129 8.02 11.00 -14.14
N ILE A 130 7.69 10.98 -12.85
CA ILE A 130 8.51 11.61 -11.80
C ILE A 130 9.91 11.00 -11.78
N ASP A 131 10.01 9.67 -11.85
CA ASP A 131 11.29 8.98 -11.87
C ASP A 131 12.11 9.35 -13.11
N LEU A 132 11.48 9.35 -14.28
CA LEU A 132 12.14 9.62 -15.55
C LEU A 132 12.64 11.07 -15.66
N TYR A 133 11.81 12.04 -15.27
CA TYR A 133 12.10 13.46 -15.50
C TYR A 133 12.78 14.17 -14.33
N PHE A 134 12.68 13.65 -13.10
CA PHE A 134 13.24 14.31 -11.92
C PHE A 134 14.26 13.45 -11.19
N LEU A 135 13.91 12.22 -10.78
CA LEU A 135 14.79 11.42 -9.91
C LEU A 135 15.98 10.81 -10.67
N THR A 136 15.77 10.31 -11.89
CA THR A 136 16.85 9.76 -12.71
C THR A 136 17.87 10.84 -13.08
N PRO A 137 17.47 12.01 -13.61
CA PRO A 137 18.41 13.08 -13.89
C PRO A 137 19.11 13.58 -12.63
N TRP A 138 18.40 13.67 -11.49
CA TRP A 138 19.01 14.08 -10.22
C TRP A 138 20.10 13.11 -9.75
N ALA A 139 19.86 11.80 -9.82
CA ALA A 139 20.87 10.80 -9.49
C ALA A 139 22.10 10.88 -10.42
N VAL A 140 21.88 11.15 -11.72
CA VAL A 140 22.95 11.34 -12.71
C VAL A 140 23.75 12.62 -12.42
N THR A 141 23.09 13.73 -12.05
CA THR A 141 23.79 14.98 -11.71
C THR A 141 24.71 14.85 -10.50
N LEU A 142 24.40 13.92 -9.60
CA LEU A 142 25.20 13.64 -8.40
C LEU A 142 26.17 12.46 -8.60
N ASP A 143 26.19 11.84 -9.79
CA ASP A 143 26.95 10.61 -10.11
C ASP A 143 26.86 9.52 -9.03
N SER A 144 25.68 9.41 -8.39
CA SER A 144 25.54 8.63 -7.16
C SER A 144 24.49 7.54 -7.27
N ILE A 145 24.97 6.29 -7.24
CA ILE A 145 24.10 5.11 -7.23
C ILE A 145 23.23 5.05 -5.97
N SER A 146 23.73 5.58 -4.86
CA SER A 146 22.96 5.70 -3.61
C SER A 146 21.71 6.52 -3.85
N ILE A 147 21.83 7.71 -4.46
CA ILE A 147 20.69 8.57 -4.78
C ILE A 147 19.69 7.89 -5.74
N ARG A 148 20.17 7.07 -6.68
CA ARG A 148 19.27 6.25 -7.51
C ARG A 148 18.45 5.26 -6.68
N ILE A 149 19.08 4.57 -5.73
CA ILE A 149 18.40 3.63 -4.81
C ILE A 149 17.39 4.39 -3.93
N PHE A 150 17.72 5.60 -3.48
CA PHE A 150 16.78 6.45 -2.74
C PHE A 150 15.53 6.75 -3.56
N GLY A 151 15.69 7.16 -4.82
CA GLY A 151 14.56 7.46 -5.72
C GLY A 151 13.65 6.24 -5.93
N ILE A 152 14.22 5.05 -6.14
CA ILE A 152 13.45 3.81 -6.28
C ILE A 152 12.67 3.49 -4.99
N ALA A 153 13.32 3.60 -3.84
CA ALA A 153 12.70 3.36 -2.54
C ALA A 153 11.57 4.37 -2.26
N LEU A 154 11.79 5.65 -2.57
CA LEU A 154 10.77 6.69 -2.49
C LEU A 154 9.54 6.33 -3.33
N GLY A 155 9.74 5.75 -4.50
CA GLY A 155 8.66 5.30 -5.37
C GLY A 155 7.86 4.15 -4.84
N ALA A 156 8.55 3.12 -4.34
CA ALA A 156 7.89 2.01 -3.67
C ALA A 156 7.05 2.50 -2.48
N PHE A 157 7.54 3.47 -1.72
CA PHE A 157 6.81 4.09 -0.63
C PHE A 157 5.53 4.80 -1.12
N PHE A 158 5.64 5.68 -2.12
CA PHE A 158 4.50 6.43 -2.64
C PHE A 158 3.43 5.54 -3.29
N ILE A 159 3.84 4.56 -4.10
CA ILE A 159 2.90 3.63 -4.74
C ILE A 159 2.18 2.80 -3.67
N ALA A 160 2.89 2.27 -2.68
CA ALA A 160 2.28 1.53 -1.60
C ALA A 160 1.29 2.38 -0.78
N LEU A 161 1.64 3.65 -0.51
CA LEU A 161 0.77 4.61 0.15
C LEU A 161 -0.49 4.93 -0.66
N LEU A 162 -0.33 5.13 -1.98
CA LEU A 162 -1.45 5.35 -2.88
C LEU A 162 -2.43 4.17 -2.86
N ILE A 163 -1.91 2.93 -2.96
CA ILE A 163 -2.75 1.72 -2.92
C ILE A 163 -3.52 1.64 -1.59
N GLN A 164 -2.88 1.93 -0.45
CA GLN A 164 -3.57 1.95 0.83
C GLN A 164 -4.71 2.97 0.89
N ILE A 165 -4.49 4.18 0.37
CA ILE A 165 -5.50 5.23 0.33
C ILE A 165 -6.67 4.79 -0.56
N ILE A 166 -6.39 4.24 -1.75
CA ILE A 166 -7.41 3.76 -2.68
C ILE A 166 -8.22 2.64 -2.03
N VAL A 167 -7.57 1.63 -1.45
CA VAL A 167 -8.23 0.50 -0.80
C VAL A 167 -9.08 0.96 0.39
N ALA A 168 -8.55 1.83 1.25
CA ALA A 168 -9.28 2.33 2.42
C ALA A 168 -10.48 3.22 2.03
N GLY A 169 -10.32 4.08 1.01
CA GLY A 169 -11.37 4.98 0.53
C GLY A 169 -12.46 4.26 -0.25
N VAL A 170 -12.07 3.44 -1.23
CA VAL A 170 -13.02 2.67 -2.06
C VAL A 170 -13.70 1.59 -1.24
N GLY A 171 -12.97 0.86 -0.38
CA GLY A 171 -13.56 -0.18 0.47
C GLY A 171 -14.74 0.36 1.30
N ARG A 172 -14.57 1.52 1.94
CA ARG A 172 -15.64 2.17 2.72
C ARG A 172 -16.82 2.65 1.87
N THR A 173 -16.55 3.19 0.69
CA THR A 173 -17.57 3.75 -0.19
C THR A 173 -18.40 2.65 -0.86
N ALA A 174 -17.73 1.61 -1.37
CA ALA A 174 -18.37 0.42 -1.92
C ALA A 174 -19.23 -0.28 -0.86
N THR A 175 -18.76 -0.36 0.38
CA THR A 175 -19.53 -0.94 1.49
C THR A 175 -20.87 -0.23 1.69
N ARG A 176 -20.86 1.11 1.75
CA ARG A 176 -22.09 1.90 1.96
C ARG A 176 -23.07 1.71 0.81
N LEU A 177 -22.59 1.76 -0.44
CA LEU A 177 -23.44 1.63 -1.61
C LEU A 177 -24.01 0.22 -1.78
N ILE A 178 -23.24 -0.82 -1.45
CA ILE A 178 -23.74 -2.19 -1.52
C ILE A 178 -24.88 -2.41 -0.51
N ILE A 179 -24.74 -1.90 0.72
CA ILE A 179 -25.79 -1.98 1.74
C ILE A 179 -27.04 -1.22 1.28
N GLU A 180 -26.88 0.02 0.78
CA GLU A 180 -27.99 0.85 0.29
C GLU A 180 -28.75 0.20 -0.87
N VAL A 181 -28.03 -0.44 -1.80
CA VAL A 181 -28.64 -1.15 -2.93
C VAL A 181 -29.37 -2.41 -2.48
N LEU A 182 -28.85 -3.13 -1.48
CA LEU A 182 -29.50 -4.33 -0.94
C LEU A 182 -30.78 -3.95 -0.17
N ASP A 183 -30.72 -2.91 0.67
CA ASP A 183 -31.89 -2.43 1.42
C ASP A 183 -33.00 -1.95 0.47
N ALA A 184 -32.64 -1.29 -0.64
CA ALA A 184 -33.59 -0.86 -1.65
C ALA A 184 -34.28 -2.04 -2.37
N ASP A 185 -33.52 -3.08 -2.74
CA ASP A 185 -34.06 -4.29 -3.37
C ASP A 185 -35.06 -5.00 -2.44
N ASP A 186 -34.72 -5.19 -1.15
CA ASP A 186 -35.60 -5.86 -0.18
C ASP A 186 -36.91 -5.07 0.07
N SER A 187 -36.87 -3.74 -0.02
CA SER A 187 -38.07 -2.90 0.10
C SER A 187 -38.98 -2.95 -1.14
N GLU A 188 -38.40 -3.08 -2.33
CA GLU A 188 -39.13 -3.16 -3.62
C GLU A 188 -39.89 -4.49 -3.77
N PHE A 189 -39.53 -5.53 -3.00
CA PHE A 189 -40.24 -6.83 -2.97
C PHE A 189 -41.38 -6.92 -1.93
N LEU A 190 -41.52 -5.95 -1.03
CA LEU A 190 -42.56 -5.93 0.02
C LEU A 190 -43.77 -5.03 -0.32
N GLU A 191 -43.73 -4.29 -1.43
CA GLU A 191 -44.87 -3.57 -2.04
C GLU A 191 -45.55 -4.39 -3.15
#